data_AF-A0A640UZU1-F1
#
_entry.id   AF-A0A640UZU1-F1
#
_cell.length_a   1.000
_cell.length_b   1.000
_cell.length_c   1.000
_cell.angle_alpha   90.00
_cell.angle_beta   90.00
_cell.angle_gamma   90.00
#
_symmetry.space_group_name_H-M   'P 1'
#
loop_
_entity.id
_entity.type
_entity.pdbx_description
1 polymer ?
#
loop_
_entity_poly.entity_id
_entity_poly.type
_entity_poly.pdbx_seq_one_letter_code
_entity_poly.pdbx_strand_id
1 'polypeptide(L)'
;MLNKRRWLAAGAALAVVGGGVVAAQTATAGPSPSHCPTLHVSKGWYGDNRAKLQKMIDERGSCSGHGGAKPVATFDWDNTVVKNDISDATLAWMLRHDKVLRPANWQATNKWMTADAARALTKACGTAIPVGRPLPTSTDTGCTDEILDIYEDAKTSTGKKAFTGTWNHRRTVPGYVWITQLFAGHSPAQLTAFARDARAENLAAPIGTEQKVGTHTMEGYVRYYTQQRDLIGTLKKAGFDVYIVSASAEPLVRAWAPGVGIDREHTIGIRNLVRDGRLTTGVQGCGDVKDTHGEVLTYMDGKRCWINQEIYGVKGAKAWEQQDRAHRPAFAAGDAETDVTFVGDATGAHLAINRNKAEFMCRAYDNSDHRWLVNPMFIEPKKRQADPYPCATTGYTQPDGTLGPVQRPDGTVVPDQQDRVHG
;
A
#
# COMPACT_ATOMS: atom_id res chain seq x y z
N MET A 1 -32.51 -1.14 -59.00
CA MET A 1 -31.22 -1.16 -59.74
C MET A 1 -30.30 -2.10 -58.98
N LEU A 2 -30.39 -3.43 -59.15
CA LEU A 2 -29.66 -4.25 -60.14
C LEU A 2 -28.22 -3.71 -60.36
N ASN A 3 -27.14 -4.44 -60.09
CA ASN A 3 -26.92 -5.82 -60.52
C ASN A 3 -25.82 -6.53 -59.71
N LYS A 4 -26.13 -7.74 -59.22
CA LYS A 4 -25.16 -8.82 -59.01
C LYS A 4 -24.79 -9.39 -60.38
N ARG A 5 -23.50 -9.64 -60.64
CA ARG A 5 -23.08 -10.60 -61.66
C ARG A 5 -22.07 -11.57 -61.05
N ARG A 6 -22.31 -12.84 -61.37
CA ARG A 6 -21.71 -14.04 -60.81
C ARG A 6 -21.35 -14.91 -62.03
N TRP A 7 -20.28 -15.69 -61.89
CA TRP A 7 -19.82 -16.82 -62.73
C TRP A 7 -19.07 -16.50 -64.03
N LEU A 8 -17.85 -17.02 -64.14
CA LEU A 8 -17.56 -18.26 -64.90
C LEU A 8 -16.16 -18.80 -64.54
N ALA A 9 -16.09 -20.10 -64.33
CA ALA A 9 -14.88 -20.90 -64.19
C ALA A 9 -14.60 -21.61 -65.52
N ALA A 10 -13.32 -21.83 -65.88
CA ALA A 10 -12.82 -23.08 -66.48
C ALA A 10 -11.32 -22.98 -66.83
N GLY A 11 -10.54 -23.80 -66.12
CA GLY A 11 -9.51 -24.75 -66.60
C GLY A 11 -8.52 -24.40 -67.71
N ALA A 12 -7.23 -24.57 -67.43
CA ALA A 12 -6.40 -25.64 -68.03
C ALA A 12 -5.04 -25.73 -67.32
N ALA A 13 -4.64 -26.96 -66.98
CA ALA A 13 -3.33 -27.31 -66.46
C ALA A 13 -2.38 -27.69 -67.60
N LEU A 14 -1.09 -27.33 -67.49
CA LEU A 14 0.03 -28.09 -68.05
C LEU A 14 1.34 -27.65 -67.37
N ALA A 15 2.20 -28.62 -67.12
CA ALA A 15 3.24 -28.63 -66.10
C ALA A 15 4.68 -28.62 -66.67
N VAL A 16 5.64 -28.40 -65.76
CA VAL A 16 7.10 -28.69 -65.79
C VAL A 16 7.91 -27.74 -66.73
N VAL A 17 9.03 -27.10 -66.36
CA VAL A 17 10.27 -27.59 -65.73
C VAL A 17 11.06 -26.41 -65.12
N GLY A 18 11.61 -26.63 -63.91
CA GLY A 18 12.98 -26.29 -63.50
C GLY A 18 13.47 -24.84 -63.51
N GLY A 19 13.78 -24.32 -62.32
CA GLY A 19 14.60 -23.12 -62.19
C GLY A 19 14.50 -22.52 -60.79
N GLY A 20 15.23 -23.09 -59.84
CA GLY A 20 15.36 -22.50 -58.51
C GLY A 20 16.06 -21.14 -58.59
N VAL A 21 15.37 -20.09 -58.16
CA VAL A 21 16.02 -18.95 -57.50
C VAL A 21 15.19 -18.65 -56.26
N VAL A 22 15.81 -18.93 -55.12
CA VAL A 22 15.29 -18.68 -53.78
C VAL A 22 14.98 -17.20 -53.67
N ALA A 23 13.69 -16.84 -53.62
CA ALA A 23 13.30 -15.54 -53.10
C ALA A 23 13.66 -15.56 -51.61
N ALA A 24 14.83 -15.04 -51.29
CA ALA A 24 15.21 -14.73 -49.93
C ALA A 24 14.18 -13.73 -49.40
N GLN A 25 13.20 -14.25 -48.65
CA GLN A 25 12.44 -13.41 -47.75
C GLN A 25 13.49 -12.84 -46.81
N THR A 26 13.78 -11.54 -46.98
CA THR A 26 14.37 -10.75 -45.92
C THR A 26 13.35 -10.75 -44.79
N ALA A 27 13.40 -11.79 -43.97
CA ALA A 27 12.93 -11.72 -42.61
C ALA A 27 13.73 -10.56 -42.01
N THR A 28 13.12 -9.39 -41.90
CA THR A 28 13.58 -8.37 -40.98
C THR A 28 13.59 -9.05 -39.63
N ALA A 29 14.78 -9.47 -39.19
CA ALA A 29 15.02 -9.82 -37.82
C ALA A 29 14.63 -8.58 -37.00
N GLY A 30 13.44 -8.61 -36.38
CA GLY A 30 13.16 -7.72 -35.27
C GLY A 30 14.26 -7.94 -34.22
N PRO A 31 14.70 -6.89 -33.51
CA PRO A 31 15.83 -7.01 -32.59
C PRO A 31 15.51 -8.08 -31.54
N SER A 32 16.32 -9.14 -31.50
CA SER A 32 16.38 -10.09 -30.38
C SER A 32 17.37 -9.59 -29.32
N PRO A 33 17.22 -10.06 -28.07
CA PRO A 33 16.46 -9.40 -27.02
C PRO A 33 17.13 -8.11 -26.53
N SER A 34 16.35 -7.05 -26.32
CA SER A 34 16.79 -5.95 -25.46
C SER A 34 16.98 -6.52 -24.05
N HIS A 35 18.22 -6.61 -23.57
CA HIS A 35 18.46 -6.96 -22.17
C HIS A 35 17.58 -6.08 -21.27
N CYS A 36 16.88 -6.71 -20.34
CA CYS A 36 16.05 -5.98 -19.39
C CYS A 36 16.92 -5.01 -18.58
N PRO A 37 16.38 -3.84 -18.17
CA PRO A 37 17.10 -2.88 -17.35
C PRO A 37 17.67 -3.51 -16.09
N THR A 38 18.87 -3.08 -15.70
CA THR A 38 19.58 -3.60 -14.53
C THR A 38 19.35 -2.72 -13.31
N LEU A 39 19.10 -3.34 -12.15
CA LEU A 39 19.10 -2.66 -10.85
C LEU A 39 20.48 -2.08 -10.53
N HIS A 40 20.55 -0.77 -10.33
CA HIS A 40 21.80 -0.04 -10.17
C HIS A 40 22.26 0.04 -8.73
N VAL A 41 21.34 0.15 -7.77
CA VAL A 41 21.67 0.30 -6.35
C VAL A 41 21.96 -1.07 -5.74
N SER A 42 23.22 -1.31 -5.37
CA SER A 42 23.67 -2.56 -4.72
C SER A 42 23.68 -2.47 -3.19
N LYS A 43 24.06 -1.31 -2.64
CA LYS A 43 24.20 -1.12 -1.18
C LYS A 43 22.85 -1.21 -0.47
N GLY A 44 22.79 -1.97 0.61
CA GLY A 44 21.63 -2.08 1.50
C GLY A 44 20.69 -3.25 1.19
N TRP A 45 20.85 -3.91 0.04
CA TRP A 45 20.21 -5.21 -0.19
C TRP A 45 20.93 -6.29 0.61
N TYR A 46 20.17 -7.08 1.36
CA TYR A 46 20.69 -8.19 2.15
C TYR A 46 20.96 -9.41 1.27
N GLY A 47 22.15 -10.01 1.43
CA GLY A 47 22.55 -11.20 0.68
C GLY A 47 22.30 -11.08 -0.82
N ASP A 48 21.64 -12.10 -1.39
CA ASP A 48 21.37 -12.18 -2.82
C ASP A 48 20.06 -11.50 -3.26
N ASN A 49 19.41 -10.71 -2.41
CA ASN A 49 18.11 -10.11 -2.72
C ASN A 49 18.12 -9.31 -4.01
N ARG A 50 19.17 -8.50 -4.26
CA ARG A 50 19.32 -7.75 -5.52
C ARG A 50 19.37 -8.69 -6.73
N ALA A 51 20.14 -9.78 -6.65
CA ALA A 51 20.26 -10.72 -7.76
C ALA A 51 18.94 -11.45 -8.03
N LYS A 52 18.20 -11.84 -6.98
CA LYS A 52 16.88 -12.45 -7.11
C LYS A 52 15.85 -11.49 -7.71
N LEU A 53 15.88 -10.21 -7.33
CA LEU A 53 15.05 -9.17 -7.93
C LEU A 53 15.40 -8.97 -9.42
N GLN A 54 16.70 -8.90 -9.75
CA GLN A 54 17.13 -8.79 -11.14
C GLN A 54 16.63 -9.97 -11.97
N LYS A 55 16.80 -11.19 -11.46
CA LYS A 55 16.29 -12.40 -12.12
C LYS A 55 14.78 -12.32 -12.37
N MET A 56 14.00 -11.86 -11.39
CA MET A 56 12.55 -11.67 -11.57
C MET A 56 12.24 -10.63 -12.64
N ILE A 57 12.98 -9.51 -12.69
CA ILE A 57 12.84 -8.49 -13.73
C ILE A 57 13.13 -9.08 -15.12
N ASP A 58 14.21 -9.83 -15.27
CA ASP A 58 14.61 -10.45 -16.54
C ASP A 58 13.60 -11.51 -17.00
N GLU A 59 13.03 -12.28 -16.06
CA GLU A 59 12.05 -13.33 -16.33
C GLU A 59 10.64 -12.80 -16.60
N ARG A 60 10.24 -11.69 -15.97
CA ARG A 60 8.83 -11.24 -15.99
C ARG A 60 8.60 -9.98 -16.79
N GLY A 61 9.63 -9.12 -16.94
CA GLY A 61 9.52 -7.86 -17.65
C GLY A 61 9.18 -8.05 -19.13
N SER A 62 8.32 -7.19 -19.66
CA SER A 62 7.99 -7.20 -21.10
C SER A 62 9.21 -6.92 -22.01
N CYS A 63 10.27 -6.31 -21.46
CA CYS A 63 11.57 -6.12 -22.13
C CYS A 63 12.21 -7.42 -22.64
N SER A 64 11.87 -8.57 -22.07
CA SER A 64 12.38 -9.88 -22.49
C SER A 64 11.70 -10.42 -23.76
N GLY A 65 10.76 -9.67 -24.35
CA GLY A 65 9.99 -10.11 -25.52
C GLY A 65 8.83 -11.04 -25.16
N HIS A 66 8.45 -11.13 -23.88
CA HIS A 66 7.25 -11.83 -23.45
C HIS A 66 5.99 -11.12 -23.98
N GLY A 67 5.27 -11.80 -24.89
CA GLY A 67 3.93 -11.40 -25.30
C GLY A 67 2.91 -11.72 -24.20
N GLY A 68 1.98 -10.80 -23.93
CA GLY A 68 0.96 -10.96 -22.90
C GLY A 68 0.54 -9.64 -22.26
N ALA A 69 -0.26 -9.72 -21.20
CA ALA A 69 -0.57 -8.56 -20.36
C ALA A 69 0.69 -8.05 -19.66
N LYS A 70 0.77 -6.74 -19.39
CA LYS A 70 1.89 -6.15 -18.66
C LYS A 70 1.97 -6.77 -17.25
N PRO A 71 3.16 -7.17 -16.78
CA PRO A 71 3.31 -7.66 -15.41
C PRO A 71 3.06 -6.52 -14.42
N VAL A 72 2.33 -6.79 -13.34
CA VAL A 72 2.03 -5.80 -12.30
C VAL A 72 3.03 -5.92 -11.15
N ALA A 73 3.49 -4.78 -10.63
CA ALA A 73 4.23 -4.69 -9.38
C ALA A 73 3.48 -3.79 -8.39
N THR A 74 3.27 -4.23 -7.16
CA THR A 74 2.58 -3.46 -6.11
C THR A 74 3.51 -3.17 -4.94
N PHE A 75 3.42 -1.97 -4.37
CA PHE A 75 4.21 -1.57 -3.22
C PHE A 75 3.30 -0.97 -2.17
N ASP A 76 3.49 -1.34 -0.90
CA ASP A 76 3.10 -0.45 0.18
C ASP A 76 3.97 0.83 0.16
N TRP A 77 3.53 1.87 0.87
CA TRP A 77 4.23 3.15 0.92
C TRP A 77 5.07 3.33 2.19
N ASP A 78 4.42 3.37 3.35
CA ASP A 78 4.98 3.82 4.62
C ASP A 78 5.90 2.76 5.21
N ASN A 79 7.15 3.08 5.53
CA ASN A 79 8.19 2.10 5.88
C ASN A 79 8.54 1.02 4.82
N THR A 80 7.84 0.96 3.69
CA THR A 80 8.18 0.12 2.53
C THR A 80 8.96 0.86 1.45
N VAL A 81 8.42 1.97 0.91
CA VAL A 81 9.07 2.82 -0.11
C VAL A 81 9.82 3.99 0.52
N VAL A 82 9.30 4.50 1.63
CA VAL A 82 9.93 5.51 2.47
C VAL A 82 10.24 4.94 3.85
N LYS A 83 11.16 5.54 4.60
CA LYS A 83 11.31 5.41 6.06
C LYS A 83 10.31 6.34 6.74
N ASN A 84 9.68 5.86 7.81
CA ASN A 84 8.63 6.52 8.58
C ASN A 84 7.30 6.66 7.82
N ASP A 85 6.32 7.30 8.45
CA ASP A 85 4.90 7.27 8.06
C ASP A 85 4.41 8.66 7.61
N ILE A 86 3.78 8.73 6.43
CA ILE A 86 3.29 10.00 5.86
C ILE A 86 1.99 10.47 6.49
N SER A 87 1.18 9.56 7.06
CA SER A 87 -0.03 9.91 7.79
C SER A 87 0.33 10.58 9.11
N ASP A 88 1.30 10.03 9.85
CA ASP A 88 1.84 10.65 11.07
C ASP A 88 2.48 12.00 10.75
N ALA A 89 3.34 12.07 9.73
CA ALA A 89 3.99 13.30 9.31
C ALA A 89 2.98 14.40 8.91
N THR A 90 1.91 14.03 8.21
CA THR A 90 0.88 14.98 7.78
C THR A 90 0.00 15.41 8.95
N LEU A 91 -0.39 14.49 9.84
CA LEU A 91 -1.18 14.82 11.03
C LEU A 91 -0.39 15.73 11.98
N ALA A 92 0.88 15.42 12.23
CA ALA A 92 1.79 16.26 13.02
C ALA A 92 1.85 17.69 12.47
N TRP A 93 2.00 17.83 11.15
CA TRP A 93 1.99 19.14 10.50
C TRP A 93 0.63 19.83 10.65
N MET A 94 -0.47 19.12 10.41
CA MET A 94 -1.82 19.67 10.53
C MET A 94 -2.14 20.16 11.94
N LEU A 95 -1.72 19.44 12.98
CA LEU A 95 -1.91 19.82 14.38
C LEU A 95 -1.09 21.06 14.72
N ARG A 96 0.16 21.14 14.28
CA ARG A 96 1.01 22.34 14.46
C ARG A 96 0.57 23.57 13.66
N HIS A 97 -0.38 23.41 12.73
CA HIS A 97 -0.86 24.49 11.85
C HIS A 97 -2.37 24.73 11.92
N ASP A 98 -3.06 24.27 12.96
CA ASP A 98 -4.50 24.46 13.15
C ASP A 98 -5.30 24.02 11.92
N LYS A 99 -5.11 22.77 11.48
CA LYS A 99 -5.80 22.23 10.29
C LYS A 99 -6.84 21.16 10.63
N VAL A 100 -6.98 20.74 11.88
CA VAL A 100 -8.12 19.89 12.27
C VAL A 100 -9.36 20.77 12.45
N LEU A 101 -10.44 20.45 11.74
CA LEU A 101 -11.70 21.20 11.83
C LEU A 101 -12.57 20.65 12.96
N ARG A 102 -13.21 21.54 13.73
CA ARG A 102 -14.11 21.10 14.80
C ARG A 102 -15.32 20.36 14.20
N PRO A 103 -15.59 19.09 14.56
CA PRO A 103 -16.81 18.43 14.16
C PRO A 103 -18.03 18.97 14.93
N ALA A 104 -19.23 18.71 14.41
CA ALA A 104 -20.46 18.97 15.16
C ALA A 104 -20.56 18.07 16.41
N ASN A 105 -20.11 16.82 16.28
CA ASN A 105 -20.08 15.82 17.33
C ASN A 105 -18.88 14.89 17.09
N TRP A 106 -17.96 14.81 18.04
CA TRP A 106 -16.81 13.90 17.97
C TRP A 106 -17.25 12.45 17.82
N GLN A 107 -18.29 12.00 18.53
CA GLN A 107 -18.77 10.62 18.45
C GLN A 107 -19.25 10.24 17.05
N ALA A 108 -19.74 11.20 16.27
CA ALA A 108 -20.19 10.98 14.90
C ALA A 108 -19.04 10.90 13.88
N THR A 109 -17.80 11.18 14.31
CA THR A 109 -16.64 11.11 13.41
C THR A 109 -16.27 9.67 13.06
N ASN A 110 -16.49 8.73 13.97
CA ASN A 110 -16.18 7.31 13.80
C ASN A 110 -17.25 6.43 14.45
N LYS A 111 -17.78 5.45 13.72
CA LYS A 111 -18.88 4.58 14.19
C LYS A 111 -18.56 3.77 15.45
N TRP A 112 -17.29 3.54 15.75
CA TRP A 112 -16.84 2.79 16.93
C TRP A 112 -16.44 3.71 18.09
N MET A 113 -16.44 5.04 17.91
CA MET A 113 -16.02 5.97 18.95
C MET A 113 -16.94 5.89 20.17
N THR A 114 -16.34 5.77 21.35
CA THR A 114 -17.07 5.72 22.62
C THR A 114 -17.59 7.10 23.01
N ALA A 115 -18.65 7.12 23.81
CA ALA A 115 -19.14 8.36 24.41
C ALA A 115 -18.10 8.99 25.36
N ASP A 116 -17.23 8.17 25.96
CA ASP A 116 -16.13 8.66 26.81
C ASP A 116 -15.08 9.41 25.99
N ALA A 117 -14.62 8.86 24.85
CA ALA A 117 -13.71 9.56 23.96
C ALA A 117 -14.33 10.85 23.41
N ALA A 118 -15.59 10.81 22.98
CA ALA A 118 -16.26 12.00 22.49
C ALA A 118 -16.36 13.12 23.55
N ARG A 119 -16.63 12.75 24.82
CA ARG A 119 -16.62 13.70 25.94
C ARG A 119 -15.22 14.23 26.24
N ALA A 120 -14.20 13.37 26.19
CA ALA A 120 -12.81 13.76 26.43
C ALA A 120 -12.34 14.77 25.37
N LEU A 121 -12.55 14.48 24.08
CA LEU A 121 -12.28 15.41 22.97
C LEU A 121 -13.07 16.72 23.09
N THR A 122 -14.36 16.65 23.46
CA THR A 122 -15.17 17.87 23.65
C THR A 122 -14.64 18.74 24.80
N LYS A 123 -14.18 18.10 25.89
CA LYS A 123 -13.59 18.79 27.03
C LYS A 123 -12.23 19.40 26.66
N ALA A 124 -11.38 18.64 25.97
CA ALA A 124 -10.03 19.05 25.60
C ALA A 124 -10.04 20.16 24.53
N CYS A 125 -10.79 19.98 23.45
CA CYS A 125 -10.84 20.93 22.33
C CYS A 125 -11.85 22.07 22.47
N GLY A 126 -12.71 21.99 23.49
CA GLY A 126 -13.76 22.98 23.75
C GLY A 126 -14.84 23.09 22.67
N THR A 127 -15.75 24.05 22.88
CA THR A 127 -16.91 24.28 22.01
C THR A 127 -17.05 25.74 21.54
N ALA A 128 -16.05 26.58 21.81
CA ALA A 128 -16.06 28.00 21.45
C ALA A 128 -15.87 28.23 19.94
N ILE A 129 -15.00 27.45 19.30
CA ILE A 129 -14.71 27.55 17.87
C ILE A 129 -15.90 27.05 17.05
N PRO A 130 -16.51 27.77 16.11
CA PRO A 130 -17.68 27.26 15.38
C PRO A 130 -17.41 25.93 14.65
N VAL A 131 -18.44 25.09 14.48
CA VAL A 131 -18.34 23.84 13.72
C VAL A 131 -17.79 24.09 12.32
N GLY A 132 -16.88 23.23 11.86
CA GLY A 132 -16.22 23.36 10.56
C GLY A 132 -15.14 24.44 10.50
N ARG A 133 -14.84 25.13 11.61
CA ARG A 133 -13.69 26.02 11.72
C ARG A 133 -12.49 25.29 12.35
N PRO A 134 -11.26 25.71 12.03
CA PRO A 134 -10.09 25.04 12.56
C PRO A 134 -9.94 25.24 14.08
N LEU A 135 -9.61 24.15 14.77
CA LEU A 135 -9.25 24.15 16.18
C LEU A 135 -7.84 24.73 16.36
N PRO A 136 -7.55 25.47 17.44
CA PRO A 136 -6.25 26.09 17.70
C PRO A 136 -5.22 25.08 18.24
N THR A 137 -5.11 23.90 17.61
CA THR A 137 -4.28 22.76 18.04
C THR A 137 -2.78 23.10 18.18
N SER A 138 -2.29 24.11 17.47
CA SER A 138 -0.90 24.58 17.57
C SER A 138 -0.57 25.23 18.92
N THR A 139 -1.57 25.73 19.64
CA THR A 139 -1.42 26.41 20.93
C THR A 139 -2.18 25.73 22.07
N ASP A 140 -3.23 24.98 21.74
CA ASP A 140 -3.99 24.17 22.68
C ASP A 140 -3.39 22.76 22.75
N THR A 141 -2.43 22.58 23.64
CA THR A 141 -1.76 21.29 23.85
C THR A 141 -2.72 20.22 24.34
N GLY A 142 -3.74 20.59 25.14
CA GLY A 142 -4.71 19.62 25.66
C GLY A 142 -5.57 19.01 24.56
N CYS A 143 -6.04 19.83 23.61
CA CYS A 143 -6.76 19.34 22.44
C CYS A 143 -5.87 18.45 21.56
N THR A 144 -4.63 18.86 21.32
CA THR A 144 -3.68 18.10 20.50
C THR A 144 -3.32 16.75 21.12
N ASP A 145 -3.04 16.71 22.42
CA ASP A 145 -2.69 15.49 23.13
C ASP A 145 -3.88 14.50 23.15
N GLU A 146 -5.11 14.96 23.42
CA GLU A 146 -6.28 14.07 23.39
C GLU A 146 -6.55 13.50 21.99
N ILE A 147 -6.26 14.26 20.92
CA ILE A 147 -6.33 13.73 19.55
C ILE A 147 -5.27 12.65 19.32
N LEU A 148 -4.02 12.90 19.74
CA LEU A 148 -2.92 11.96 19.54
C LEU A 148 -3.09 10.70 20.38
N ASP A 149 -3.48 10.81 21.66
CA ASP A 149 -3.78 9.66 22.53
C ASP A 149 -4.84 8.74 21.92
N ILE A 150 -5.91 9.32 21.36
CA ILE A 150 -6.98 8.53 20.73
C ILE A 150 -6.49 7.86 19.45
N TYR A 151 -5.68 8.55 18.65
CA TYR A 151 -5.15 8.01 17.39
C TYR A 151 -4.11 6.92 17.62
N GLU A 152 -3.08 7.21 18.43
CA GLU A 152 -1.90 6.35 18.64
C GLU A 152 -2.23 5.18 19.59
N ASP A 153 -2.94 5.44 20.69
CA ASP A 153 -3.14 4.46 21.77
C ASP A 153 -4.55 3.86 21.81
N ALA A 154 -5.46 4.32 20.95
CA ALA A 154 -6.87 3.97 20.99
C ALA A 154 -7.51 4.22 22.37
N LYS A 155 -7.01 5.23 23.09
CA LYS A 155 -7.42 5.59 24.44
C LYS A 155 -7.55 7.10 24.59
N THR A 156 -8.34 7.53 25.56
CA THR A 156 -8.32 8.93 26.00
C THR A 156 -7.06 9.21 26.81
N SER A 157 -6.73 10.49 27.05
CA SER A 157 -5.62 10.89 27.93
C SER A 157 -5.77 10.40 29.39
N THR A 158 -6.97 9.93 29.75
CA THR A 158 -7.28 9.31 31.05
C THR A 158 -7.30 7.78 31.02
N GLY A 159 -6.89 7.17 29.90
CA GLY A 159 -6.75 5.73 29.72
C GLY A 159 -8.04 4.98 29.38
N LYS A 160 -9.16 5.66 29.12
CA LYS A 160 -10.41 4.99 28.72
C LYS A 160 -10.34 4.56 27.28
N LYS A 161 -10.97 3.43 26.92
CA LYS A 161 -11.03 2.95 25.53
C LYS A 161 -11.73 3.99 24.63
N ALA A 162 -11.06 4.37 23.54
CA ALA A 162 -11.61 5.32 22.59
C ALA A 162 -12.57 4.68 21.58
N PHE A 163 -12.37 3.39 21.28
CA PHE A 163 -13.18 2.63 20.34
C PHE A 163 -13.75 1.35 20.95
N THR A 164 -15.01 1.04 20.64
CA THR A 164 -15.71 -0.19 21.06
C THR A 164 -16.64 -0.71 19.98
N GLY A 165 -17.06 -1.97 20.12
CA GLY A 165 -17.94 -2.65 19.18
C GLY A 165 -17.22 -3.80 18.51
N THR A 166 -17.72 -4.23 17.35
CA THR A 166 -17.12 -5.29 16.55
C THR A 166 -16.71 -4.75 15.20
N TRP A 167 -15.59 -5.24 14.70
CA TRP A 167 -15.11 -4.99 13.35
C TRP A 167 -14.32 -6.20 12.86
N ASN A 168 -14.10 -6.28 11.55
CA ASN A 168 -13.24 -7.30 10.99
C ASN A 168 -11.78 -6.82 11.08
N HIS A 169 -11.00 -7.44 11.96
CA HIS A 169 -9.60 -7.07 12.24
C HIS A 169 -8.64 -7.30 11.07
N ARG A 170 -9.08 -7.99 10.01
CA ARG A 170 -8.33 -8.13 8.76
C ARG A 170 -8.75 -7.14 7.67
N ARG A 171 -9.73 -6.27 7.94
CA ARG A 171 -10.24 -5.29 6.96
C ARG A 171 -10.13 -3.86 7.45
N THR A 172 -10.11 -3.65 8.77
CA THR A 172 -10.08 -2.32 9.36
C THR A 172 -9.61 -2.36 10.81
N VAL A 173 -9.12 -1.21 11.28
CA VAL A 173 -8.91 -0.90 12.69
C VAL A 173 -9.44 0.51 12.93
N PRO A 174 -10.25 0.77 13.97
CA PRO A 174 -10.90 2.07 14.16
C PRO A 174 -9.97 3.28 14.15
N GLY A 175 -8.78 3.20 14.76
CA GLY A 175 -7.79 4.29 14.76
C GLY A 175 -7.27 4.65 13.36
N TYR A 176 -7.00 3.65 12.52
CA TYR A 176 -6.57 3.84 11.12
C TYR A 176 -7.65 4.51 10.27
N VAL A 177 -8.91 4.17 10.51
CA VAL A 177 -10.02 4.89 9.87
C VAL A 177 -10.07 6.33 10.38
N TRP A 178 -9.93 6.51 11.69
CA TRP A 178 -10.19 7.78 12.34
C TRP A 178 -9.22 8.88 11.93
N ILE A 179 -7.94 8.59 11.73
CA ILE A 179 -6.99 9.59 11.18
C ILE A 179 -7.48 10.15 9.84
N THR A 180 -8.04 9.31 8.96
CA THR A 180 -8.61 9.80 7.69
C THR A 180 -9.87 10.63 7.89
N GLN A 181 -10.64 10.35 8.94
CA GLN A 181 -11.88 11.06 9.29
C GLN A 181 -11.58 12.43 9.92
N LEU A 182 -10.40 12.64 10.51
CA LEU A 182 -9.93 13.95 10.97
C LEU A 182 -9.73 14.95 9.81
N PHE A 183 -9.61 14.46 8.57
CA PHE A 183 -9.49 15.30 7.38
C PHE A 183 -10.84 15.80 6.85
N ALA A 184 -11.97 15.37 7.43
CA ALA A 184 -13.29 15.73 6.97
C ALA A 184 -13.52 17.26 7.00
N GLY A 185 -14.19 17.77 5.96
CA GLY A 185 -14.45 19.19 5.74
C GLY A 185 -13.42 19.92 4.88
N HIS A 186 -12.23 19.36 4.68
CA HIS A 186 -11.28 19.84 3.67
C HIS A 186 -11.60 19.29 2.29
N SER A 187 -11.21 19.99 1.23
CA SER A 187 -11.18 19.40 -0.11
C SER A 187 -9.99 18.45 -0.28
N PRO A 188 -10.07 17.46 -1.19
CA PRO A 188 -8.92 16.61 -1.51
C PRO A 188 -7.66 17.42 -1.90
N ALA A 189 -7.83 18.54 -2.62
CA ALA A 189 -6.73 19.39 -3.04
C ALA A 189 -6.05 20.10 -1.84
N GLN A 190 -6.82 20.57 -0.86
CA GLN A 190 -6.27 21.14 0.37
C GLN A 190 -5.48 20.09 1.16
N LEU A 191 -6.03 18.88 1.30
CA LEU A 191 -5.33 17.80 2.01
C LEU A 191 -4.03 17.40 1.31
N THR A 192 -4.03 17.31 -0.03
CA THR A 192 -2.79 17.11 -0.80
C THR A 192 -1.80 18.26 -0.62
N ALA A 193 -2.26 19.52 -0.49
CA ALA A 193 -1.37 20.65 -0.22
C ALA A 193 -0.72 20.54 1.17
N PHE A 194 -1.50 20.22 2.22
CA PHE A 194 -0.95 20.00 3.57
C PHE A 194 0.09 18.87 3.59
N ALA A 195 -0.19 17.78 2.89
CA ALA A 195 0.76 16.67 2.76
C ALA A 195 2.04 17.07 2.00
N ARG A 196 1.97 18.01 1.04
CA ARG A 196 3.17 18.55 0.35
C ARG A 196 4.01 19.43 1.27
N ASP A 197 3.37 20.23 2.11
CA ASP A 197 4.07 21.08 3.08
C ASP A 197 4.75 20.21 4.16
N ALA A 198 4.02 19.24 4.71
CA ALA A 198 4.57 18.23 5.61
C ALA A 198 5.73 17.46 4.97
N ARG A 199 5.60 17.09 3.69
CA ARG A 199 6.66 16.44 2.91
C ARG A 199 7.91 17.29 2.79
N ALA A 200 7.77 18.57 2.47
CA ALA A 200 8.90 19.47 2.32
C ALA A 200 9.68 19.59 3.64
N GLU A 201 8.99 19.76 4.76
CA GLU A 201 9.60 19.83 6.10
C GLU A 201 10.34 18.52 6.45
N ASN A 202 9.67 17.37 6.29
CA ASN A 202 10.23 16.07 6.66
C ASN A 202 11.42 15.63 5.79
N LEU A 203 11.44 16.02 4.51
CA LEU A 203 12.58 15.75 3.62
C LEU A 203 13.77 16.68 3.90
N ALA A 204 13.52 17.90 4.39
CA ALA A 204 14.58 18.84 4.75
C ALA A 204 15.24 18.51 6.09
N ALA A 205 14.48 17.98 7.05
CA ALA A 205 14.99 17.58 8.36
C ALA A 205 16.12 16.53 8.25
N PRO A 206 17.12 16.49 9.14
CA PRO A 206 18.06 15.37 9.23
C PRO A 206 17.36 14.03 9.52
N ILE A 207 17.96 12.92 9.10
CA ILE A 207 17.53 11.58 9.54
C ILE A 207 17.72 11.48 11.06
N GLY A 208 16.74 10.92 11.76
CA GLY A 208 16.70 10.83 13.22
C GLY A 208 16.15 12.07 13.92
N THR A 209 15.63 13.05 13.17
CA THR A 209 14.96 14.22 13.77
C THR A 209 13.68 13.80 14.46
N GLU A 210 13.50 14.24 15.70
CA GLU A 210 12.24 14.18 16.43
C GLU A 210 11.56 15.56 16.45
N GLN A 211 10.24 15.59 16.55
CA GLN A 211 9.44 16.81 16.67
C GLN A 211 8.47 16.74 17.84
N LYS A 212 8.19 17.89 18.47
CA LYS A 212 7.15 18.03 19.48
C LYS A 212 5.82 18.42 18.84
N VAL A 213 4.76 17.70 19.16
CA VAL A 213 3.38 17.98 18.75
C VAL A 213 2.50 17.85 19.98
N GLY A 214 1.98 18.97 20.48
CA GLY A 214 1.49 19.01 21.86
C GLY A 214 2.62 18.65 22.83
N THR A 215 2.39 17.67 23.71
CA THR A 215 3.43 17.11 24.59
C THR A 215 4.09 15.85 24.03
N HIS A 216 3.53 15.26 22.97
CA HIS A 216 4.03 14.06 22.31
C HIS A 216 5.35 14.33 21.58
N THR A 217 6.14 13.27 21.41
CA THR A 217 7.34 13.27 20.57
C THR A 217 7.07 12.35 19.39
N MET A 218 7.12 12.89 18.19
CA MET A 218 6.88 12.15 16.95
C MET A 218 8.13 12.20 16.08
N GLU A 219 8.23 11.27 15.14
CA GLU A 219 9.25 11.31 14.09
C GLU A 219 9.12 12.61 13.27
N GLY A 220 10.20 13.37 13.18
CA GLY A 220 10.31 14.65 12.48
C GLY A 220 10.92 14.56 11.09
N TYR A 221 11.05 13.34 10.55
CA TYR A 221 11.62 13.12 9.24
C TYR A 221 10.96 11.93 8.52
N VAL A 222 11.02 11.97 7.19
CA VAL A 222 10.64 10.87 6.28
C VAL A 222 11.68 10.82 5.17
N ARG A 223 12.08 9.64 4.71
CA ARG A 223 13.12 9.50 3.66
C ARG A 223 12.75 8.44 2.63
N TYR A 224 12.88 8.78 1.35
CA TYR A 224 12.81 7.77 0.29
C TYR A 224 13.95 6.76 0.43
N TYR A 225 13.63 5.47 0.38
CA TYR A 225 14.66 4.45 0.20
C TYR A 225 15.19 4.50 -1.23
N THR A 226 16.49 4.76 -1.37
CA THR A 226 17.14 4.82 -2.68
C THR A 226 17.00 3.52 -3.46
N GLN A 227 16.98 2.39 -2.74
CA GLN A 227 16.82 1.03 -3.25
C GLN A 227 15.44 0.82 -3.87
N GLN A 228 14.39 1.29 -3.18
CA GLN A 228 13.02 1.17 -3.67
C GLN A 228 12.77 2.10 -4.85
N ARG A 229 13.32 3.33 -4.82
CA ARG A 229 13.26 4.25 -5.96
C ARG A 229 13.93 3.65 -7.20
N ASP A 230 15.09 3.02 -7.03
CA ASP A 230 15.79 2.33 -8.13
C ASP A 230 14.99 1.11 -8.63
N LEU A 231 14.44 0.30 -7.72
CA LEU A 231 13.61 -0.85 -8.06
C LEU A 231 12.35 -0.44 -8.85
N ILE A 232 11.60 0.55 -8.37
CA ILE A 232 10.42 1.09 -9.06
C ILE A 232 10.80 1.61 -10.45
N GLY A 233 11.85 2.41 -10.55
CA GLY A 233 12.33 2.93 -11.84
C GLY A 233 12.74 1.83 -12.82
N THR A 234 13.40 0.78 -12.31
CA THR A 234 13.85 -0.36 -13.12
C THR A 234 12.67 -1.22 -13.59
N LEU A 235 11.71 -1.50 -12.71
CA LEU A 235 10.47 -2.23 -13.06
C LEU A 235 9.68 -1.49 -14.14
N LYS A 236 9.50 -0.17 -14.01
CA LYS A 236 8.83 0.64 -15.04
C LYS A 236 9.56 0.56 -16.39
N LYS A 237 10.89 0.68 -16.40
CA LYS A 237 11.70 0.54 -17.63
C LYS A 237 11.65 -0.87 -18.22
N ALA A 238 11.47 -1.89 -17.39
CA ALA A 238 11.24 -3.27 -17.81
C ALA A 238 9.81 -3.52 -18.33
N GLY A 239 8.95 -2.51 -18.26
CA GLY A 239 7.57 -2.51 -18.74
C GLY A 239 6.58 -3.16 -17.78
N PHE A 240 6.89 -3.19 -16.49
CA PHE A 240 5.90 -3.45 -15.46
C PHE A 240 4.94 -2.28 -15.33
N ASP A 241 3.69 -2.60 -15.01
CA ASP A 241 2.74 -1.66 -14.48
C ASP A 241 2.91 -1.58 -12.96
N VAL A 242 3.28 -0.41 -12.42
CA VAL A 242 3.77 -0.28 -11.04
C VAL A 242 2.81 0.58 -10.23
N TYR A 243 2.24 0.01 -9.17
CA TYR A 243 1.24 0.64 -8.31
C TYR A 243 1.72 0.80 -6.87
N ILE A 244 1.27 1.87 -6.23
CA ILE A 244 1.27 2.00 -4.77
C ILE A 244 -0.10 1.57 -4.23
N VAL A 245 -0.11 0.75 -3.19
CA VAL A 245 -1.30 0.29 -2.47
C VAL A 245 -1.05 0.49 -0.98
N SER A 246 -1.49 1.64 -0.44
CA SER A 246 -1.12 2.11 0.90
C SER A 246 -2.32 2.17 1.85
N ALA A 247 -2.10 1.92 3.14
CA ALA A 247 -3.09 2.14 4.20
C ALA A 247 -3.20 3.62 4.63
N SER A 248 -2.47 4.54 4.00
CA SER A 248 -2.60 5.98 4.18
C SER A 248 -3.69 6.57 3.29
N ALA A 249 -4.22 7.74 3.65
CA ALA A 249 -5.22 8.44 2.85
C ALA A 249 -4.67 8.78 1.45
N GLU A 250 -5.41 8.45 0.40
CA GLU A 250 -4.96 8.57 -0.98
C GLU A 250 -4.45 9.99 -1.36
N PRO A 251 -5.06 11.10 -0.91
CA PRO A 251 -4.52 12.44 -1.17
C PRO A 251 -3.13 12.70 -0.57
N LEU A 252 -2.77 12.04 0.53
CA LEU A 252 -1.44 12.10 1.14
C LEU A 252 -0.46 11.34 0.26
N VAL A 253 -0.76 10.09 -0.07
CA VAL A 253 0.12 9.25 -0.91
C VAL A 253 0.38 9.93 -2.26
N ARG A 254 -0.63 10.56 -2.87
CA ARG A 254 -0.50 11.35 -4.11
C ARG A 254 0.40 12.59 -3.99
N ALA A 255 0.56 13.15 -2.80
CA ALA A 255 1.53 14.22 -2.56
C ALA A 255 2.99 13.71 -2.58
N TRP A 256 3.19 12.42 -2.27
CA TRP A 256 4.50 11.81 -2.07
C TRP A 256 4.96 10.91 -3.24
N ALA A 257 4.04 10.17 -3.86
CA ALA A 257 4.26 9.21 -4.95
C ALA A 257 5.08 9.76 -6.15
N PRO A 258 4.91 11.03 -6.58
CA PRO A 258 5.72 11.59 -7.66
C PRO A 258 7.23 11.57 -7.39
N GLY A 259 7.66 11.53 -6.12
CA GLY A 259 9.08 11.45 -5.74
C GLY A 259 9.78 10.14 -6.13
N VAL A 260 9.02 9.10 -6.46
CA VAL A 260 9.53 7.86 -7.09
C VAL A 260 8.99 7.63 -8.50
N GLY A 261 8.37 8.66 -9.10
CA GLY A 261 7.83 8.62 -10.45
C GLY A 261 6.53 7.82 -10.58
N ILE A 262 5.75 7.67 -9.51
CA ILE A 262 4.39 7.10 -9.58
C ILE A 262 3.37 8.25 -9.69
N ASP A 263 2.43 8.10 -10.62
CA ASP A 263 1.39 9.09 -10.88
C ASP A 263 0.11 8.83 -10.06
N ARG A 264 -0.94 9.59 -10.36
CA ARG A 264 -2.20 9.57 -9.61
C ARG A 264 -3.00 8.29 -9.85
N GLU A 265 -2.98 7.81 -11.08
CA GLU A 265 -3.74 6.66 -11.59
C GLU A 265 -3.17 5.34 -11.04
N HIS A 266 -1.87 5.32 -10.76
CA HIS A 266 -1.17 4.19 -10.15
C HIS A 266 -1.00 4.33 -8.62
N THR A 267 -1.76 5.21 -7.98
CA THR A 267 -1.76 5.40 -6.53
C THR A 267 -3.12 5.05 -5.94
N ILE A 268 -3.16 3.98 -5.14
CA ILE A 268 -4.34 3.51 -4.42
C ILE A 268 -4.09 3.66 -2.92
N GLY A 269 -4.95 4.43 -2.25
CA GLY A 269 -4.95 4.59 -0.79
C GLY A 269 -6.35 4.54 -0.20
N ILE A 270 -6.51 4.92 1.06
CA ILE A 270 -7.84 5.07 1.65
C ILE A 270 -8.55 6.26 1.00
N ARG A 271 -9.78 6.05 0.51
CA ARG A 271 -10.57 7.07 -0.19
C ARG A 271 -11.77 7.48 0.65
N ASN A 272 -11.72 8.66 1.27
CA ASN A 272 -12.91 9.24 1.89
C ASN A 272 -13.95 9.61 0.82
N LEU A 273 -15.24 9.51 1.15
CA LEU A 273 -16.31 10.00 0.29
C LEU A 273 -16.23 11.53 0.21
N VAL A 274 -16.48 12.07 -0.98
CA VAL A 274 -16.49 13.51 -1.23
C VAL A 274 -17.92 13.98 -1.45
N ARG A 275 -18.35 14.99 -0.71
CA ARG A 275 -19.64 15.66 -0.86
C ARG A 275 -19.42 17.16 -0.94
N ASP A 276 -20.03 17.82 -1.92
CA ASP A 276 -19.90 19.26 -2.13
C ASP A 276 -18.42 19.73 -2.19
N GLY A 277 -17.58 18.93 -2.84
CA GLY A 277 -16.14 19.17 -2.98
C GLY A 277 -15.31 18.95 -1.71
N ARG A 278 -15.90 18.43 -0.63
CA ARG A 278 -15.24 18.20 0.67
C ARG A 278 -15.24 16.75 1.07
N LEU A 279 -14.15 16.32 1.68
CA LEU A 279 -14.00 15.01 2.32
C LEU A 279 -15.04 14.89 3.45
N THR A 280 -15.66 13.72 3.56
CA THR A 280 -16.55 13.36 4.65
C THR A 280 -15.89 12.32 5.55
N THR A 281 -16.56 11.92 6.63
CA THR A 281 -16.11 10.82 7.48
C THR A 281 -16.46 9.44 6.90
N GLY A 282 -17.19 9.37 5.79
CA GLY A 282 -17.40 8.13 5.05
C GLY A 282 -16.17 7.74 4.24
N VAL A 283 -16.01 6.44 3.97
CA VAL A 283 -14.91 5.84 3.23
C VAL A 283 -15.47 4.91 2.15
N GLN A 284 -14.86 4.91 0.97
CA GLN A 284 -15.25 4.02 -0.11
C GLN A 284 -15.05 2.55 0.27
N GLY A 285 -16.01 1.72 -0.12
CA GLY A 285 -15.92 0.28 0.06
C GLY A 285 -15.13 -0.41 -1.06
N CYS A 286 -14.95 -1.73 -0.91
CA CYS A 286 -14.34 -2.56 -1.93
C CYS A 286 -15.11 -3.88 -2.09
N GLY A 287 -15.15 -4.41 -3.32
CA GLY A 287 -15.78 -5.67 -3.65
C GLY A 287 -17.31 -5.57 -3.57
N ASP A 288 -17.91 -6.34 -2.68
CA ASP A 288 -19.34 -6.31 -2.36
C ASP A 288 -19.69 -5.40 -1.17
N VAL A 289 -18.68 -4.80 -0.53
CA VAL A 289 -18.89 -3.82 0.53
C VAL A 289 -19.10 -2.45 -0.09
N LYS A 290 -20.26 -1.85 0.17
CA LYS A 290 -20.60 -0.49 -0.28
C LYS A 290 -19.75 0.56 0.44
N ASP A 291 -19.86 1.80 -0.02
CA ASP A 291 -19.36 2.97 0.71
C ASP A 291 -19.91 2.99 2.14
N THR A 292 -19.01 3.11 3.12
CA THR A 292 -19.30 2.88 4.55
C THR A 292 -18.59 3.90 5.44
N HIS A 293 -18.45 3.61 6.75
CA HIS A 293 -17.74 4.43 7.72
C HIS A 293 -16.31 3.91 7.99
N GLY A 294 -15.76 3.11 7.08
CA GLY A 294 -14.40 2.56 7.18
C GLY A 294 -14.35 1.09 7.57
N GLU A 295 -15.40 0.32 7.32
CA GLU A 295 -15.43 -1.13 7.53
C GLU A 295 -14.42 -1.90 6.65
N VAL A 296 -13.96 -1.26 5.57
CA VAL A 296 -12.91 -1.77 4.69
C VAL A 296 -11.94 -0.63 4.38
N LEU A 297 -10.66 -0.87 4.65
CA LEU A 297 -9.56 0.00 4.27
C LEU A 297 -8.66 -0.73 3.26
N THR A 298 -7.71 -0.01 2.66
CA THR A 298 -6.54 -0.58 1.99
C THR A 298 -5.57 -1.15 3.03
N TYR A 299 -6.04 -2.11 3.84
CA TYR A 299 -5.38 -2.70 5.00
C TYR A 299 -5.56 -4.22 4.99
N MET A 300 -4.48 -4.99 5.13
CA MET A 300 -4.47 -6.47 5.13
C MET A 300 -5.27 -7.05 3.95
N ASP A 301 -6.38 -7.74 4.22
CA ASP A 301 -7.21 -8.38 3.18
C ASP A 301 -7.91 -7.34 2.29
N GLY A 302 -8.10 -6.12 2.79
CA GLY A 302 -8.60 -5.02 2.00
C GLY A 302 -7.63 -4.57 0.91
N LYS A 303 -6.31 -4.67 1.11
CA LYS A 303 -5.33 -4.39 0.03
C LYS A 303 -5.49 -5.35 -1.15
N ARG A 304 -5.68 -6.66 -0.87
CA ARG A 304 -6.04 -7.65 -1.92
C ARG A 304 -7.31 -7.24 -2.64
N CYS A 305 -8.36 -6.89 -1.89
CA CYS A 305 -9.62 -6.46 -2.49
C CYS A 305 -9.41 -5.30 -3.48
N TRP A 306 -8.73 -4.25 -3.03
CA TRP A 306 -8.48 -3.06 -3.84
C TRP A 306 -7.60 -3.34 -5.06
N ILE A 307 -6.58 -4.21 -4.92
CA ILE A 307 -5.77 -4.66 -6.07
C ILE A 307 -6.64 -5.39 -7.09
N ASN A 308 -7.45 -6.35 -6.64
CA ASN A 308 -8.31 -7.12 -7.53
C ASN A 308 -9.34 -6.23 -8.23
N GLN A 309 -9.94 -5.28 -7.52
CA GLN A 309 -10.95 -4.37 -8.05
C GLN A 309 -10.36 -3.34 -9.02
N GLU A 310 -9.32 -2.61 -8.61
CA GLU A 310 -8.84 -1.43 -9.34
C GLU A 310 -7.82 -1.78 -10.42
N ILE A 311 -6.99 -2.81 -10.20
CA ILE A 311 -5.93 -3.19 -11.13
C ILE A 311 -6.43 -4.27 -12.10
N TYR A 312 -7.16 -5.27 -11.59
CA TYR A 312 -7.61 -6.42 -12.38
C TYR A 312 -9.10 -6.38 -12.77
N GLY A 313 -9.85 -5.37 -12.32
CA GLY A 313 -11.26 -5.20 -12.69
C GLY A 313 -12.22 -6.27 -12.14
N VAL A 314 -11.81 -7.02 -11.11
CA VAL A 314 -12.63 -8.04 -10.44
C VAL A 314 -13.73 -7.35 -9.63
N LYS A 315 -14.98 -7.79 -9.80
CA LYS A 315 -16.16 -7.14 -9.21
C LYS A 315 -16.80 -7.97 -8.11
N GLY A 316 -17.42 -7.28 -7.15
CA GLY A 316 -18.23 -7.90 -6.09
C GLY A 316 -17.39 -8.75 -5.12
N ALA A 317 -18.02 -9.73 -4.50
CA ALA A 317 -17.40 -10.55 -3.46
C ALA A 317 -16.12 -11.27 -3.92
N LYS A 318 -15.98 -11.56 -5.23
CA LYS A 318 -14.79 -12.19 -5.80
C LYS A 318 -13.51 -11.36 -5.60
N ALA A 319 -13.62 -10.05 -5.40
CA ALA A 319 -12.45 -9.20 -5.14
C ALA A 319 -11.71 -9.61 -3.84
N TRP A 320 -12.39 -10.25 -2.88
CA TRP A 320 -11.77 -10.73 -1.64
C TRP A 320 -10.91 -12.00 -1.82
N GLU A 321 -11.13 -12.73 -2.91
CA GLU A 321 -10.50 -14.02 -3.15
C GLU A 321 -9.08 -13.85 -3.71
N GLN A 322 -8.20 -14.78 -3.41
CA GLN A 322 -6.93 -14.88 -4.13
C GLN A 322 -7.23 -15.32 -5.56
N GLN A 323 -6.90 -14.50 -6.55
CA GLN A 323 -7.18 -14.80 -7.94
C GLN A 323 -6.22 -15.87 -8.49
N ASP A 324 -6.49 -16.35 -9.71
CA ASP A 324 -5.53 -17.20 -10.41
C ASP A 324 -4.22 -16.45 -10.69
N ARG A 325 -3.16 -17.21 -10.99
CA ARG A 325 -1.81 -16.65 -11.12
C ARG A 325 -1.67 -15.56 -12.20
N ALA A 326 -2.53 -15.53 -13.22
CA ALA A 326 -2.46 -14.51 -14.27
C ALA A 326 -3.08 -13.17 -13.85
N HIS A 327 -3.95 -13.18 -12.83
CA HIS A 327 -4.62 -11.99 -12.28
C HIS A 327 -4.06 -11.61 -10.90
N ARG A 328 -2.75 -11.79 -10.72
CA ARG A 328 -2.02 -11.50 -9.49
C ARG A 328 -0.72 -10.77 -9.80
N PRO A 329 -0.26 -9.85 -8.92
CA PRO A 329 1.00 -9.15 -9.13
C PRO A 329 2.17 -10.11 -9.37
N ALA A 330 3.05 -9.76 -10.30
CA ALA A 330 4.32 -10.45 -10.48
C ALA A 330 5.28 -10.15 -9.32
N PHE A 331 5.19 -8.95 -8.75
CA PHE A 331 5.99 -8.50 -7.63
C PHE A 331 5.12 -7.76 -6.61
N ALA A 332 5.44 -7.95 -5.32
CA ALA A 332 4.86 -7.15 -4.25
C ALA A 332 5.89 -6.85 -3.16
N ALA A 333 5.82 -5.66 -2.56
CA ALA A 333 6.65 -5.25 -1.43
C ALA A 333 5.81 -4.67 -0.29
N GLY A 334 6.16 -5.03 0.95
CA GLY A 334 5.54 -4.53 2.18
C GLY A 334 6.48 -4.62 3.38
N ASP A 335 6.04 -4.14 4.54
CA ASP A 335 6.83 -4.11 5.78
C ASP A 335 6.07 -4.54 7.03
N ALA A 336 4.74 -4.70 6.95
CA ALA A 336 3.92 -5.00 8.12
C ALA A 336 2.80 -6.02 7.89
N GLU A 337 2.11 -6.39 8.98
CA GLU A 337 0.93 -7.24 8.92
C GLU A 337 -0.11 -6.69 7.95
N THR A 338 -0.20 -5.36 7.82
CA THR A 338 -1.08 -4.65 6.87
C THR A 338 -0.86 -5.03 5.41
N ASP A 339 0.27 -5.65 5.09
CA ASP A 339 0.68 -5.99 3.73
C ASP A 339 0.66 -7.50 3.47
N VAL A 340 0.55 -8.29 4.54
CA VAL A 340 0.80 -9.74 4.53
C VAL A 340 0.02 -10.47 3.45
N THR A 341 -1.23 -10.07 3.24
CA THR A 341 -2.14 -10.72 2.31
C THR A 341 -1.71 -10.46 0.86
N PHE A 342 -1.53 -9.19 0.46
CA PHE A 342 -1.21 -8.88 -0.94
C PHE A 342 0.25 -9.17 -1.32
N VAL A 343 1.18 -9.09 -0.35
CA VAL A 343 2.57 -9.47 -0.59
C VAL A 343 2.67 -10.98 -0.81
N GLY A 344 1.93 -11.78 -0.03
CA GLY A 344 1.78 -13.21 -0.27
C GLY A 344 1.05 -13.57 -1.57
N ASP A 345 0.34 -12.62 -2.17
CA ASP A 345 -0.31 -12.78 -3.47
C ASP A 345 0.62 -12.53 -4.66
N ALA A 346 1.85 -12.06 -4.47
CA ALA A 346 2.77 -12.00 -5.60
C ALA A 346 3.06 -13.40 -6.16
N THR A 347 3.52 -13.46 -7.41
CA THR A 347 3.75 -14.73 -8.12
C THR A 347 5.19 -14.92 -8.58
N GLY A 348 5.97 -13.83 -8.62
CA GLY A 348 7.37 -13.78 -9.01
C GLY A 348 8.30 -13.64 -7.81
N ALA A 349 8.21 -12.54 -7.07
CA ALA A 349 9.01 -12.27 -5.86
C ALA A 349 8.24 -11.41 -4.84
N HIS A 350 8.42 -11.72 -3.55
CA HIS A 350 7.70 -11.11 -2.43
C HIS A 350 8.73 -10.44 -1.51
N LEU A 351 8.79 -9.11 -1.51
CA LEU A 351 9.77 -8.37 -0.70
C LEU A 351 9.18 -7.99 0.66
N ALA A 352 9.80 -8.49 1.73
CA ALA A 352 9.49 -8.12 3.10
C ALA A 352 10.59 -7.21 3.66
N ILE A 353 10.24 -5.96 3.95
CA ILE A 353 11.11 -5.04 4.71
C ILE A 353 10.91 -5.35 6.20
N ASN A 354 11.92 -5.94 6.83
CA ASN A 354 11.82 -6.46 8.18
C ASN A 354 11.72 -5.34 9.23
N ARG A 355 10.54 -5.24 9.86
CA ARG A 355 10.25 -4.40 11.02
C ARG A 355 9.82 -5.21 12.26
N ASN A 356 10.13 -6.50 12.28
CA ASN A 356 9.76 -7.45 13.33
C ASN A 356 8.24 -7.61 13.48
N LYS A 357 7.54 -7.73 12.36
CA LYS A 357 6.08 -7.85 12.28
C LYS A 357 5.67 -9.32 12.20
N ALA A 358 4.91 -9.81 13.16
CA ALA A 358 4.83 -11.24 13.48
C ALA A 358 4.28 -12.08 12.32
N GLU A 359 3.03 -11.85 11.87
CA GLU A 359 2.44 -12.63 10.77
C GLU A 359 3.29 -12.51 9.50
N PHE A 360 3.75 -11.29 9.22
CA PHE A 360 4.52 -10.98 8.02
C PHE A 360 5.85 -11.73 7.98
N MET A 361 6.60 -11.68 9.09
CA MET A 361 7.88 -12.38 9.21
C MET A 361 7.72 -13.89 9.33
N CYS A 362 6.63 -14.39 9.92
CA CYS A 362 6.31 -15.82 9.89
C CYS A 362 6.21 -16.34 8.46
N ARG A 363 5.47 -15.65 7.59
CA ARG A 363 5.34 -16.06 6.17
C ARG A 363 6.64 -15.88 5.41
N ALA A 364 7.32 -14.75 5.61
CA ALA A 364 8.56 -14.44 4.90
C ALA A 364 9.71 -15.38 5.26
N TYR A 365 9.79 -15.86 6.52
CA TYR A 365 10.78 -16.82 6.95
C TYR A 365 10.40 -18.29 6.72
N ASP A 366 9.11 -18.63 6.71
CA ASP A 366 8.65 -19.96 6.23
C ASP A 366 9.04 -20.16 4.77
N ASN A 367 8.80 -19.15 3.93
CA ASN A 367 9.22 -19.09 2.53
C ASN A 367 8.95 -20.38 1.74
N SER A 368 7.78 -20.97 1.92
CA SER A 368 7.42 -22.28 1.36
C SER A 368 7.39 -22.32 -0.17
N ASP A 369 7.33 -21.17 -0.84
CA ASP A 369 7.40 -21.06 -2.31
C ASP A 369 8.78 -20.59 -2.83
N HIS A 370 9.74 -20.37 -1.94
CA HIS A 370 11.10 -19.89 -2.22
C HIS A 370 11.18 -18.52 -2.92
N ARG A 371 10.13 -17.70 -2.87
CA ARG A 371 10.04 -16.39 -3.53
C ARG A 371 10.09 -15.20 -2.56
N TRP A 372 10.08 -15.44 -1.25
CA TRP A 372 10.24 -14.39 -0.26
C TRP A 372 11.68 -13.89 -0.18
N LEU A 373 11.79 -12.57 -0.15
CA LEU A 373 13.02 -11.81 -0.02
C LEU A 373 12.90 -10.99 1.26
N VAL A 374 13.61 -11.37 2.32
CA VAL A 374 13.64 -10.60 3.56
C VAL A 374 14.80 -9.62 3.49
N ASN A 375 14.54 -8.34 3.75
CA ASN A 375 15.56 -7.29 3.82
C ASN A 375 15.37 -6.48 5.10
N PRO A 376 16.42 -6.13 5.87
CA PRO A 376 16.28 -5.16 6.94
C PRO A 376 15.83 -3.80 6.38
N MET A 377 15.30 -2.92 7.24
CA MET A 377 15.04 -1.53 6.80
C MET A 377 16.35 -0.90 6.29
N PHE A 378 16.29 -0.13 5.21
CA PHE A 378 17.50 0.48 4.64
C PHE A 378 18.06 1.66 5.46
N ILE A 379 17.23 2.22 6.34
CA ILE A 379 17.57 3.31 7.26
C ILE A 379 17.10 2.87 8.65
N GLU A 380 18.03 2.88 9.60
CA GLU A 380 17.79 2.49 11.00
C GLU A 380 17.04 1.15 11.12
N PRO A 381 17.64 0.05 10.61
CA PRO A 381 17.04 -1.27 10.73
C PRO A 381 16.80 -1.64 12.19
N LYS A 382 15.71 -2.36 12.44
CA LYS A 382 15.41 -2.88 13.77
C LYS A 382 16.49 -3.88 14.19
N LYS A 383 16.79 -3.87 15.48
CA LYS A 383 17.61 -4.90 16.11
C LYS A 383 16.93 -6.26 15.92
N ARG A 384 17.74 -7.30 15.94
CA ARG A 384 17.27 -8.68 15.95
C ARG A 384 16.16 -8.88 16.98
N GLN A 385 15.03 -9.44 16.54
CA GLN A 385 14.01 -9.93 17.47
C GLN A 385 14.58 -11.12 18.24
N ALA A 386 14.66 -10.97 19.58
CA ALA A 386 15.29 -11.97 20.44
C ALA A 386 14.45 -13.25 20.53
N ASP A 387 13.14 -13.09 20.76
CA ASP A 387 12.21 -14.20 20.84
C ASP A 387 11.81 -14.68 19.43
N PRO A 388 11.56 -15.98 19.24
CA PRO A 388 10.97 -16.47 18.01
C PRO A 388 9.64 -15.78 17.71
N TYR A 389 9.34 -15.58 16.42
CA TYR A 389 7.99 -15.21 16.00
C TYR A 389 7.04 -16.39 16.31
N PRO A 390 5.92 -16.18 17.02
CA PRO A 390 5.04 -17.24 17.53
C PRO A 390 4.10 -17.79 16.43
N CYS A 391 4.66 -18.18 15.30
CA CYS A 391 3.94 -18.60 14.09
C CYS A 391 3.01 -19.80 14.35
N ALA A 392 3.41 -20.72 15.24
CA ALA A 392 2.66 -21.93 15.51
C ALA A 392 1.49 -21.72 16.48
N THR A 393 1.34 -20.53 17.07
CA THR A 393 0.36 -20.28 18.14
C THR A 393 -0.44 -18.99 17.94
N THR A 394 0.19 -17.82 17.95
CA THR A 394 -0.49 -16.52 17.99
C THR A 394 -0.04 -15.56 16.88
N GLY A 395 0.69 -16.05 15.88
CA GLY A 395 1.23 -15.24 14.80
C GLY A 395 0.22 -14.75 13.76
N TYR A 396 -1.04 -15.19 13.78
CA TYR A 396 -2.09 -14.80 12.83
C TYR A 396 -3.24 -14.07 13.52
N THR A 397 -3.66 -12.94 12.98
CA THR A 397 -4.85 -12.20 13.45
C THR A 397 -6.10 -12.68 12.72
N GLN A 398 -7.05 -13.25 13.46
CA GLN A 398 -8.35 -13.68 12.94
C GLN A 398 -9.27 -12.48 12.66
N PRO A 399 -10.30 -12.65 11.82
CA PRO A 399 -11.29 -11.59 11.56
C PRO A 399 -11.96 -11.02 12.81
N ASP A 400 -12.16 -11.82 13.86
CA ASP A 400 -12.75 -11.39 15.13
C ASP A 400 -11.73 -10.76 16.11
N GLY A 401 -10.46 -10.68 15.72
CA GLY A 401 -9.37 -10.13 16.52
C GLY A 401 -8.68 -11.13 17.43
N THR A 402 -9.14 -12.39 17.50
CA THR A 402 -8.42 -13.44 18.21
C THR A 402 -7.13 -13.81 17.49
N LEU A 403 -6.13 -14.31 18.23
CA LEU A 403 -4.87 -14.74 17.66
C LEU A 403 -4.88 -16.25 17.43
N GLY A 404 -4.24 -16.70 16.36
CA GLY A 404 -4.12 -18.11 16.00
C GLY A 404 -2.82 -18.44 15.26
N PRO A 405 -2.63 -19.71 14.87
CA PRO A 405 -1.45 -20.13 14.13
C PRO A 405 -1.48 -19.59 12.69
N VAL A 406 -0.30 -19.26 12.17
CA VAL A 406 -0.11 -18.99 10.75
C VAL A 406 -0.14 -20.31 9.99
N GLN A 407 -0.98 -20.38 8.96
CA GLN A 407 -1.12 -21.57 8.11
C GLN A 407 -0.54 -21.33 6.72
N ARG A 408 0.04 -22.40 6.15
CA ARG A 408 0.42 -22.51 4.74
C ARG A 408 -0.83 -22.71 3.87
N PRO A 409 -0.71 -22.55 2.54
CA PRO A 409 -1.83 -22.79 1.62
C PRO A 409 -2.42 -24.21 1.69
N ASP A 410 -1.63 -25.21 2.10
CA ASP A 410 -2.08 -26.60 2.30
C ASP A 410 -2.74 -26.85 3.67
N GLY A 411 -2.90 -25.81 4.50
CA GLY A 411 -3.48 -25.88 5.84
C GLY A 411 -2.50 -26.29 6.94
N THR A 412 -1.26 -26.63 6.61
CA THR A 412 -0.25 -26.98 7.64
C THR A 412 0.18 -25.75 8.43
N VAL A 413 0.49 -25.94 9.71
CA VAL A 413 0.94 -24.87 10.60
C VAL A 413 2.40 -24.52 10.31
N VAL A 414 2.69 -23.22 10.26
CA VAL A 414 4.06 -22.68 10.16
C VAL A 414 4.73 -22.78 11.54
N PRO A 415 5.86 -23.49 11.68
CA PRO A 415 6.63 -23.50 12.92
C PRO A 415 7.15 -22.10 13.28
N ASP A 416 7.38 -21.84 14.56
CA ASP A 416 7.97 -20.59 15.02
C ASP A 416 9.27 -20.27 14.28
N GLN A 417 9.42 -19.02 13.87
CA GLN A 417 10.53 -18.58 13.04
C GLN A 417 11.50 -17.73 13.84
N GLN A 418 12.80 -17.89 13.58
CA GLN A 418 13.85 -17.05 14.13
C GLN A 418 14.08 -15.84 13.25
N ASP A 419 14.41 -14.70 13.85
CA ASP A 419 14.83 -13.53 13.10
C ASP A 419 16.25 -13.67 12.58
N ARG A 420 16.37 -14.02 11.29
CA ARG A 420 17.64 -14.35 10.61
C ARG A 420 18.24 -13.17 9.83
N VAL A 421 17.43 -12.16 9.53
CA VAL A 421 17.80 -11.04 8.65
C VAL A 421 17.40 -9.71 9.31
N HIS A 422 18.34 -9.06 9.98
CA HIS A 422 18.10 -7.89 10.83
C HIS A 422 19.20 -6.82 10.68
N GLY A 423 19.04 -5.71 11.39
CA GLY A 423 19.98 -4.59 11.46
C GLY A 423 21.25 -4.84 12.27
#